data_AF-A0A0Q9YDC4-F1
#
_entry.id   AF-A0A0Q9YDC4-F1
#
_cell.length_a   1.000
_cell.length_b   1.000
_cell.length_c   1.000
_cell.angle_alpha   90.00
_cell.angle_beta   90.00
_cell.angle_gamma   90.00
#
_symmetry.space_group_name_H-M   'P 1'
#
loop_
_entity.id
_entity.type
_entity.pdbx_description
1 polymer ?
#
loop_
_entity_poly.entity_id
_entity_poly.type
_entity_poly.pdbx_seq_one_letter_code
_entity_poly.pdbx_strand_id
1 'polypeptide(L)'
;MSELKYGPLNKDLHTQMYELIVKCILEIPNSVQHSIESDKHGKDALFTHIGNASINLSELTQKINFNHLSFNQNDSYHFEQSYSPYFFNREFGNGHHNQYSSLSYAEKLAIYNYTGSYYHDINSFLHGKVDSLHYAWDYCCAHPTNLNDTANELILNMGFLASGLNKIMPETDHHSHTYRGEHSPSHDEIQMRIQLAQIEDGITHEPAFMSTSLNSYISEGFSSGSLIIFDHTYGKNITGLSQFEGEEEYLILPGHILWEAYDYHYGTFRFQAKVVTPLLDDANTLSENELIQFKNLIDFAEQNYIKIDFLTDFNQEKLTHSLKEVSLKTVVDNHTICFDEVLSCVSDNNILDGTLDTLPLSYAHSSVSELFSQTSALLEVF
;
A
#
# COMPACT_ATOMS: atom_id res chain seq x y z
N MET A 1 22.24 26.51 -0.11
CA MET A 1 20.90 26.12 0.37
C MET A 1 20.01 26.01 -0.84
N SER A 2 19.78 24.80 -1.33
CA SER A 2 18.75 24.53 -2.34
C SER A 2 17.40 24.92 -1.73
N GLU A 3 16.65 25.77 -2.42
CA GLU A 3 15.24 26.01 -2.07
C GLU A 3 14.52 24.65 -2.09
N LEU A 4 14.11 24.20 -0.90
CA LEU A 4 13.15 23.12 -0.78
C LEU A 4 11.88 23.58 -1.50
N LYS A 5 11.60 22.99 -2.66
CA LYS A 5 10.36 23.20 -3.39
C LYS A 5 9.25 22.46 -2.63
N TYR A 6 8.62 23.14 -1.69
CA TYR A 6 7.39 22.67 -1.08
C TYR A 6 6.28 22.68 -2.13
N GLY A 7 5.79 21.49 -2.47
CA GLY A 7 4.59 21.29 -3.27
C GLY A 7 3.81 20.10 -2.69
N PRO A 8 2.51 19.98 -2.98
CA PRO A 8 1.74 18.82 -2.56
C PRO A 8 2.43 17.56 -3.10
N LEU A 9 2.65 16.56 -2.23
CA LEU A 9 3.18 15.28 -2.66
C LEU A 9 2.16 14.66 -3.62
N ASN A 10 2.59 14.31 -4.83
CA ASN A 10 1.73 13.60 -5.77
C ASN A 10 1.37 12.24 -5.18
N LYS A 11 0.12 11.81 -5.37
CA LYS A 11 -0.31 10.45 -5.03
C LYS A 11 0.53 9.47 -5.86
N ASP A 12 1.24 8.57 -5.19
CA ASP A 12 2.07 7.56 -5.84
C ASP A 12 1.22 6.47 -6.49
N LEU A 13 1.84 5.66 -7.34
CA LEU A 13 1.14 4.62 -8.11
C LEU A 13 0.57 3.52 -7.20
N HIS A 14 1.29 3.14 -6.14
CA HIS A 14 0.83 2.09 -5.22
C HIS A 14 -0.44 2.52 -4.47
N THR A 15 -0.50 3.76 -4.01
CA THR A 15 -1.69 4.35 -3.40
C THR A 15 -2.87 4.38 -4.37
N GLN A 16 -2.65 4.76 -5.63
CA GLN A 16 -3.71 4.74 -6.66
C GLN A 16 -4.17 3.32 -7.02
N MET A 17 -3.23 2.37 -7.09
CA MET A 17 -3.55 0.96 -7.32
C MET A 17 -4.45 0.42 -6.20
N TYR A 18 -4.14 0.76 -4.95
CA TYR A 18 -4.96 0.39 -3.79
C TYR A 18 -6.35 1.04 -3.83
N GLU A 19 -6.45 2.34 -4.15
CA GLU A 19 -7.76 3.00 -4.34
C GLU A 19 -8.60 2.35 -5.45
N LEU A 20 -7.96 1.92 -6.54
CA LEU A 20 -8.65 1.24 -7.63
C LEU A 20 -9.16 -0.15 -7.19
N ILE A 21 -8.37 -0.89 -6.40
CA ILE A 21 -8.81 -2.17 -5.80
C ILE A 21 -10.05 -1.93 -4.93
N VAL A 22 -10.03 -0.91 -4.06
CA VAL A 22 -11.18 -0.55 -3.21
C VAL A 22 -12.41 -0.27 -4.07
N LYS A 23 -12.30 0.54 -5.13
CA LYS A 23 -13.43 0.82 -6.03
C LYS A 23 -13.96 -0.43 -6.74
N CYS A 24 -13.07 -1.32 -7.20
CA CYS A 24 -13.48 -2.60 -7.78
C CYS A 24 -14.27 -3.48 -6.80
N ILE A 25 -13.85 -3.53 -5.53
CA ILE A 25 -14.57 -4.26 -4.48
C ILE A 25 -15.94 -3.63 -4.23
N LEU A 26 -16.03 -2.31 -4.18
CA LEU A 26 -17.29 -1.59 -3.93
C LEU A 26 -18.31 -1.73 -5.06
N GLU A 27 -17.87 -1.70 -6.31
CA GLU A 27 -18.77 -1.67 -7.47
C GLU A 27 -19.10 -3.07 -8.02
N ILE A 28 -18.13 -3.98 -8.06
CA ILE A 28 -18.29 -5.33 -8.63
C ILE A 28 -17.59 -6.40 -7.78
N PRO A 29 -18.00 -6.59 -6.51
CA PRO A 29 -17.32 -7.48 -5.56
C PRO A 29 -17.18 -8.92 -6.06
N ASN A 30 -18.13 -9.42 -6.85
CA ASN A 30 -18.09 -10.78 -7.40
C ASN A 30 -16.97 -11.01 -8.44
N SER A 31 -16.39 -9.94 -8.98
CA SER A 31 -15.29 -10.00 -9.94
C SER A 31 -13.92 -9.84 -9.27
N VAL A 32 -13.89 -9.60 -7.96
CA VAL A 32 -12.67 -9.54 -7.16
C VAL A 32 -12.52 -10.87 -6.42
N GLN A 33 -11.39 -11.54 -6.62
CA GLN A 33 -11.08 -12.79 -5.96
C GLN A 33 -9.79 -12.66 -5.15
N HIS A 34 -9.72 -13.36 -4.03
CA HIS A 34 -8.58 -13.36 -3.14
C HIS A 34 -8.06 -14.78 -2.93
N SER A 35 -6.74 -14.90 -2.86
CA SER A 35 -6.06 -16.15 -2.53
C SER A 35 -4.91 -15.87 -1.57
N ILE A 36 -4.53 -16.88 -0.81
CA ILE A 36 -3.29 -16.87 -0.03
C ILE A 36 -2.29 -17.75 -0.80
N GLU A 37 -1.19 -17.15 -1.21
CA GLU A 37 -0.12 -17.81 -1.97
C GLU A 37 1.24 -17.44 -1.37
N SER A 38 2.24 -18.29 -1.55
CA SER A 38 3.59 -17.96 -1.11
C SER A 38 4.23 -16.92 -2.04
N ASP A 39 4.77 -15.85 -1.46
CA ASP A 39 5.48 -14.81 -2.18
C ASP A 39 6.85 -15.28 -2.71
N LYS A 40 7.59 -14.37 -3.35
CA LYS A 40 8.95 -14.61 -3.89
C LYS A 40 9.98 -15.03 -2.82
N HIS A 41 9.65 -14.87 -1.54
CA HIS A 41 10.47 -15.25 -0.39
C HIS A 41 9.95 -16.49 0.34
N GLY A 42 8.87 -17.12 -0.17
CA GLY A 42 8.24 -18.29 0.44
C GLY A 42 7.39 -17.97 1.66
N LYS A 43 7.01 -16.71 1.88
CA LYS A 43 6.09 -16.29 2.95
C LYS A 43 4.67 -16.22 2.41
N ASP A 44 3.68 -16.60 3.22
CA ASP A 44 2.28 -16.47 2.83
C ASP A 44 1.91 -14.99 2.65
N ALA A 45 1.28 -14.68 1.51
CA ALA A 45 0.86 -13.36 1.12
C ALA A 45 -0.57 -13.40 0.57
N LEU A 46 -1.33 -12.31 0.80
CA LEU A 46 -2.67 -12.15 0.24
C LEU A 46 -2.56 -11.59 -1.18
N PHE A 47 -3.12 -12.29 -2.15
CA PHE A 47 -3.22 -11.86 -3.53
C PHE A 47 -4.66 -11.47 -3.86
N THR A 48 -4.80 -10.35 -4.57
CA THR A 48 -6.07 -9.87 -5.11
C THR A 48 -6.04 -9.99 -6.64
N HIS A 49 -7.00 -10.73 -7.19
CA HIS A 49 -7.15 -11.03 -8.61
C HIS A 49 -8.35 -10.28 -9.18
N ILE A 50 -8.11 -9.42 -10.18
CA ILE A 50 -9.11 -8.57 -10.82
C ILE A 50 -8.85 -8.56 -12.32
N GLY A 51 -9.69 -9.27 -13.09
CA GLY A 51 -9.45 -9.48 -14.51
C GLY A 51 -8.12 -10.19 -14.77
N ASN A 52 -7.21 -9.53 -15.48
CA ASN A 52 -5.85 -10.02 -15.74
C ASN A 52 -4.81 -9.51 -14.72
N ALA A 53 -5.23 -8.70 -13.75
CA ALA A 53 -4.35 -8.24 -12.69
C ALA A 53 -4.31 -9.25 -11.54
N SER A 54 -3.11 -9.60 -11.09
CA SER A 54 -2.85 -10.38 -9.88
C SER A 54 -1.86 -9.60 -9.02
N ILE A 55 -2.35 -9.07 -7.91
CA ILE A 55 -1.64 -8.08 -7.10
C ILE A 55 -1.35 -8.69 -5.74
N ASN A 56 -0.06 -8.78 -5.38
CA ASN A 56 0.35 -9.11 -4.01
C ASN A 56 -0.02 -7.94 -3.09
N LEU A 57 -1.18 -8.03 -2.44
CA LEU A 57 -1.72 -6.99 -1.59
C LEU A 57 -0.86 -6.80 -0.34
N SER A 58 -0.29 -7.87 0.21
CA SER A 58 0.63 -7.80 1.36
C SER A 58 1.88 -6.98 1.04
N GLU A 59 2.45 -7.11 -0.16
CA GLU A 59 3.57 -6.27 -0.62
C GLU A 59 3.10 -4.85 -0.95
N LEU A 60 1.93 -4.70 -1.57
CA LEU A 60 1.37 -3.40 -1.94
C LEU A 60 1.18 -2.49 -0.72
N THR A 61 0.62 -3.01 0.37
CA THR A 61 0.31 -2.21 1.57
C THR A 61 1.53 -1.71 2.33
N GLN A 62 2.73 -2.26 2.07
CA GLN A 62 4.00 -1.74 2.59
C GLN A 62 4.50 -0.52 1.80
N LYS A 63 3.95 -0.28 0.60
CA LYS A 63 4.39 0.77 -0.33
C LYS A 63 3.37 1.90 -0.46
N ILE A 64 2.14 1.72 0.01
CA ILE A 64 1.11 2.76 -0.09
C ILE A 64 1.37 3.89 0.90
N ASN A 65 1.08 5.11 0.47
CA ASN A 65 1.01 6.27 1.34
C ASN A 65 -0.43 6.45 1.84
N PHE A 66 -0.71 5.91 3.04
CA PHE A 66 -2.02 6.04 3.68
C PHE A 66 -2.47 7.48 3.90
N ASN A 67 -1.54 8.45 3.97
CA ASN A 67 -1.87 9.88 4.12
C ASN A 67 -2.52 10.49 2.85
N HIS A 68 -2.50 9.77 1.73
CA HIS A 68 -3.06 10.22 0.46
C HIS A 68 -4.31 9.46 0.03
N LEU A 69 -4.76 8.47 0.82
CA LEU A 69 -6.00 7.76 0.54
C LEU A 69 -7.20 8.70 0.70
N SER A 70 -8.08 8.70 -0.29
CA SER A 70 -9.25 9.57 -0.35
C SER A 70 -10.38 8.92 -1.14
N PHE A 71 -11.56 8.83 -0.54
CA PHE A 71 -12.76 8.30 -1.20
C PHE A 71 -13.88 9.34 -1.30
N ASN A 72 -14.64 9.28 -2.38
CA ASN A 72 -15.73 10.22 -2.65
C ASN A 72 -17.05 9.77 -1.98
N GLN A 73 -18.11 10.56 -2.14
CA GLN A 73 -19.41 10.27 -1.52
C GLN A 73 -20.08 9.01 -2.11
N ASN A 74 -19.87 8.73 -3.40
CA ASN A 74 -20.41 7.53 -4.05
C ASN A 74 -19.74 6.26 -3.50
N ASP A 75 -18.41 6.31 -3.36
CA ASP A 75 -17.62 5.22 -2.75
C ASP A 75 -18.12 4.96 -1.31
N SER A 76 -18.32 6.02 -0.53
CA SER A 76 -18.88 5.92 0.84
C SER A 76 -20.26 5.27 0.86
N TYR A 77 -21.14 5.62 -0.07
CA TYR A 77 -22.46 5.01 -0.18
C TYR A 77 -22.37 3.50 -0.47
N HIS A 78 -21.50 3.08 -1.39
CA HIS A 78 -21.30 1.66 -1.68
C HIS A 78 -20.74 0.89 -0.47
N PHE A 79 -19.80 1.48 0.27
CA PHE A 79 -19.29 0.88 1.51
C PHE A 79 -20.41 0.67 2.53
N GLU A 80 -21.28 1.66 2.70
CA GLU A 80 -22.42 1.53 3.60
C GLU A 80 -23.33 0.36 3.18
N GLN A 81 -23.59 0.20 1.88
CA GLN A 81 -24.39 -0.92 1.37
C GLN A 81 -23.72 -2.30 1.55
N SER A 82 -22.39 -2.37 1.61
CA SER A 82 -21.70 -3.64 1.88
C SER A 82 -21.80 -4.07 3.34
N TYR A 83 -22.15 -3.16 4.26
CA TYR A 83 -22.39 -3.47 5.67
C TYR A 83 -23.86 -3.76 5.96
N SER A 84 -24.11 -4.71 6.86
CA SER A 84 -25.46 -5.12 7.23
C SER A 84 -26.28 -3.96 7.85
N PRO A 85 -27.59 -3.85 7.58
CA PRO A 85 -28.47 -2.81 8.12
C PRO A 85 -28.49 -2.68 9.65
N TYR A 86 -27.96 -3.67 10.39
CA TYR A 86 -27.93 -3.65 11.86
C TYR A 86 -26.97 -2.62 12.46
N PHE A 87 -26.00 -2.12 11.70
CA PHE A 87 -25.10 -1.05 12.15
C PHE A 87 -25.71 0.36 12.03
N PHE A 88 -26.85 0.52 11.34
CA PHE A 88 -27.34 1.82 10.83
C PHE A 88 -28.02 2.76 11.83
N ASN A 89 -27.91 2.53 13.14
CA ASN A 89 -28.54 3.41 14.15
C ASN A 89 -27.56 4.00 15.16
N ARG A 90 -26.24 3.95 14.90
CA ARG A 90 -25.27 4.63 15.78
C ARG A 90 -25.19 6.11 15.42
N GLU A 91 -25.69 6.96 16.30
CA GLU A 91 -25.42 8.39 16.23
C GLU A 91 -23.97 8.65 16.65
N PHE A 92 -23.09 8.85 15.69
CA PHE A 92 -21.73 9.32 15.96
C PHE A 92 -21.75 10.78 16.41
N GLY A 93 -21.18 11.06 17.58
CA GLY A 93 -20.73 12.41 17.91
C GLY A 93 -21.70 13.34 18.63
N ASN A 94 -22.47 12.87 19.62
CA ASN A 94 -23.30 13.73 20.49
C ASN A 94 -22.49 14.71 21.40
N GLY A 95 -21.17 14.87 21.22
CA GLY A 95 -20.32 15.77 22.02
C GLY A 95 -19.23 16.55 21.26
N HIS A 96 -18.90 16.21 20.01
CA HIS A 96 -17.77 16.78 19.25
C HIS A 96 -18.16 17.19 17.82
N HIS A 97 -19.35 17.78 17.64
CA HIS A 97 -20.02 17.94 16.35
C HIS A 97 -19.22 18.60 15.22
N ASN A 98 -18.21 19.44 15.52
CA ASN A 98 -17.50 20.18 14.47
C ASN A 98 -16.28 19.45 13.89
N GLN A 99 -15.57 18.62 14.65
CA GLN A 99 -14.32 18.01 14.13
C GLN A 99 -14.55 16.84 13.18
N TYR A 100 -15.73 16.20 13.26
CA TYR A 100 -16.09 15.04 12.45
C TYR A 100 -17.16 15.34 11.39
N SER A 101 -17.48 16.63 11.15
CA SER A 101 -18.54 17.02 10.22
C SER A 101 -18.18 16.79 8.76
N SER A 102 -16.88 16.73 8.43
CA SER A 102 -16.36 16.45 7.09
C SER A 102 -16.33 14.96 6.73
N LEU A 103 -16.47 14.08 7.72
CA LEU A 103 -16.41 12.63 7.54
C LEU A 103 -17.74 12.08 7.03
N SER A 104 -17.68 11.18 6.05
CA SER A 104 -18.83 10.37 5.67
C SER A 104 -19.18 9.36 6.77
N TYR A 105 -20.35 8.74 6.69
CA TYR A 105 -20.73 7.70 7.65
C TYR A 105 -19.83 6.46 7.51
N ALA A 106 -19.49 6.06 6.28
CA ALA A 106 -18.49 5.03 6.00
C ALA A 106 -17.15 5.25 6.74
N GLU A 107 -16.60 6.47 6.68
CA GLU A 107 -15.33 6.81 7.35
C GLU A 107 -15.45 6.73 8.88
N LYS A 108 -16.56 7.23 9.44
CA LYS A 108 -16.84 7.12 10.88
C LYS A 108 -16.97 5.67 11.32
N LEU A 109 -17.64 4.85 10.51
CA LEU A 109 -17.83 3.43 10.78
C LEU A 109 -16.50 2.67 10.71
N ALA A 110 -15.63 2.96 9.74
CA ALA A 110 -14.31 2.34 9.65
C ALA A 110 -13.42 2.69 10.85
N ILE A 111 -13.42 3.94 11.32
CA ILE A 111 -12.74 4.35 12.56
C ILE A 111 -13.31 3.59 13.76
N TYR A 112 -14.64 3.56 13.88
CA TYR A 112 -15.31 2.83 14.96
C TYR A 112 -14.99 1.33 14.97
N ASN A 113 -15.01 0.69 13.80
CA ASN A 113 -14.67 -0.73 13.67
C ASN A 113 -13.23 -0.99 14.09
N TYR A 114 -12.29 -0.15 13.63
CA TYR A 114 -10.88 -0.24 13.99
C TYR A 114 -10.69 -0.24 15.51
N THR A 115 -11.24 0.76 16.21
CA THR A 115 -11.10 0.88 17.67
C THR A 115 -11.77 -0.23 18.48
N GLY A 116 -12.53 -1.12 17.84
CA GLY A 116 -13.12 -2.30 18.47
C GLY A 116 -12.13 -3.45 18.50
N SER A 117 -12.51 -4.59 17.93
CA SER A 117 -11.61 -5.73 17.75
C SER A 117 -10.79 -5.67 16.46
N TYR A 118 -11.19 -4.83 15.49
CA TYR A 118 -10.66 -4.90 14.12
C TYR A 118 -9.26 -4.30 13.96
N TYR A 119 -8.78 -3.51 14.94
CA TYR A 119 -7.37 -3.09 14.97
C TYR A 119 -6.41 -4.29 14.95
N HIS A 120 -6.79 -5.42 15.56
CA HIS A 120 -5.96 -6.61 15.60
C HIS A 120 -5.76 -7.18 14.19
N ASP A 121 -6.84 -7.30 13.42
CA ASP A 121 -6.81 -7.88 12.08
C ASP A 121 -6.06 -6.97 11.10
N ILE A 122 -6.40 -5.67 11.11
CA ILE A 122 -5.76 -4.66 10.28
C ILE A 122 -4.25 -4.57 10.57
N ASN A 123 -3.88 -4.42 11.84
CA ASN A 123 -2.47 -4.25 12.18
C ASN A 123 -1.68 -5.56 12.03
N SER A 124 -2.29 -6.73 12.23
CA SER A 124 -1.60 -8.00 11.98
C SER A 124 -1.33 -8.20 10.51
N PHE A 125 -2.30 -7.92 9.64
CA PHE A 125 -2.12 -7.96 8.19
C PHE A 125 -1.04 -6.97 7.72
N LEU A 126 -1.04 -5.74 8.25
CA LEU A 126 -0.03 -4.73 7.93
C LEU A 126 1.38 -5.11 8.43
N HIS A 127 1.50 -5.95 9.45
CA HIS A 127 2.77 -6.55 9.85
C HIS A 127 3.13 -7.82 9.05
N GLY A 128 2.39 -8.15 8.00
CA GLY A 128 2.63 -9.30 7.13
C GLY A 128 2.13 -10.65 7.70
N LYS A 129 1.24 -10.63 8.69
CA LYS A 129 0.59 -11.85 9.22
C LYS A 129 -0.71 -12.09 8.47
N VAL A 130 -0.64 -12.97 7.47
CA VAL A 130 -1.80 -13.34 6.64
C VAL A 130 -2.52 -14.56 7.21
N ASP A 131 -1.82 -15.39 7.98
CA ASP A 131 -2.36 -16.51 8.74
C ASP A 131 -3.34 -16.07 9.84
N SER A 132 -3.20 -14.83 10.33
CA SER A 132 -4.12 -14.23 11.29
C SER A 132 -5.42 -13.70 10.67
N LEU A 133 -5.65 -13.83 9.35
CA LEU A 133 -6.96 -13.52 8.74
C LEU A 133 -8.07 -14.51 9.14
N HIS A 134 -7.82 -15.31 10.17
CA HIS A 134 -8.76 -16.25 10.75
C HIS A 134 -9.53 -15.62 11.90
N TYR A 135 -10.80 -15.29 11.62
CA TYR A 135 -11.90 -15.20 12.58
C TYR A 135 -11.59 -14.42 13.87
N ALA A 136 -11.68 -13.09 13.81
CA ALA A 136 -11.96 -12.33 15.04
C ALA A 136 -13.30 -12.80 15.65
N TRP A 137 -13.30 -12.93 16.97
CA TRP A 137 -14.19 -13.81 17.74
C TRP A 137 -15.39 -13.02 18.36
N ASP A 138 -16.58 -13.65 18.32
CA ASP A 138 -17.73 -13.68 19.28
C ASP A 138 -18.79 -12.59 19.50
N TYR A 139 -18.77 -11.38 18.92
CA TYR A 139 -19.89 -10.46 19.20
C TYR A 139 -20.52 -9.87 17.94
N CYS A 140 -21.65 -10.48 17.56
CA CYS A 140 -22.70 -9.90 16.73
C CYS A 140 -22.40 -9.75 15.22
N CYS A 141 -22.75 -10.80 14.48
CA CYS A 141 -23.38 -10.83 13.14
C CYS A 141 -22.77 -11.93 12.27
N ALA A 142 -23.54 -12.42 11.30
CA ALA A 142 -23.14 -13.48 10.37
C ALA A 142 -21.79 -13.15 9.71
N HIS A 143 -20.72 -13.79 10.17
CA HIS A 143 -19.38 -13.52 9.67
C HIS A 143 -19.24 -14.03 8.23
N PRO A 144 -18.43 -13.35 7.42
CA PRO A 144 -18.01 -13.89 6.14
C PRO A 144 -17.36 -15.26 6.31
N THR A 145 -17.98 -16.29 5.74
CA THR A 145 -17.52 -17.68 5.89
C THR A 145 -16.37 -18.02 4.93
N ASN A 146 -15.93 -17.07 4.11
CA ASN A 146 -14.94 -17.28 3.06
C ASN A 146 -13.91 -16.14 3.03
N LEU A 147 -12.73 -16.47 2.50
CA LEU A 147 -11.59 -15.55 2.39
C LEU A 147 -11.94 -14.27 1.62
N ASN A 148 -12.78 -14.34 0.58
CA ASN A 148 -13.08 -13.17 -0.24
C ASN A 148 -13.76 -12.08 0.55
N ASP A 149 -14.78 -12.45 1.31
CA ASP A 149 -15.55 -11.47 2.06
C ASP A 149 -14.71 -10.89 3.21
N THR A 150 -13.90 -11.71 3.91
CA THR A 150 -12.96 -11.24 4.94
C THR A 150 -11.90 -10.28 4.36
N ALA A 151 -11.30 -10.63 3.22
CA ALA A 151 -10.30 -9.80 2.55
C ALA A 151 -10.91 -8.49 2.05
N ASN A 152 -12.12 -8.55 1.47
CA ASN A 152 -12.85 -7.35 1.06
C ASN A 152 -13.11 -6.42 2.26
N GLU A 153 -13.63 -6.95 3.37
CA GLU A 153 -13.90 -6.17 4.57
C GLU A 153 -12.63 -5.51 5.14
N LEU A 154 -11.52 -6.25 5.20
CA LEU A 154 -10.22 -5.75 5.62
C LEU A 154 -9.74 -4.58 4.74
N ILE A 155 -9.74 -4.77 3.42
CA ILE A 155 -9.30 -3.77 2.43
C ILE A 155 -10.18 -2.51 2.52
N LEU A 156 -11.49 -2.69 2.58
CA LEU A 156 -12.43 -1.58 2.67
C LEU A 156 -12.23 -0.79 3.98
N ASN A 157 -12.15 -1.45 5.14
CA ASN A 157 -11.94 -0.74 6.41
C ASN A 157 -10.61 0.00 6.43
N MET A 158 -9.51 -0.62 5.98
CA MET A 158 -8.21 0.05 5.93
C MET A 158 -8.25 1.33 5.08
N GLY A 159 -8.87 1.26 3.90
CA GLY A 159 -9.02 2.41 3.01
C GLY A 159 -9.85 3.53 3.65
N PHE A 160 -11.06 3.23 4.10
CA PHE A 160 -11.96 4.23 4.67
C PHE A 160 -11.47 4.77 6.02
N LEU A 161 -10.77 3.97 6.82
CA LEU A 161 -10.09 4.41 8.03
C LEU A 161 -9.07 5.51 7.70
N ALA A 162 -8.18 5.25 6.75
CA ALA A 162 -7.15 6.20 6.38
C ALA A 162 -7.73 7.46 5.73
N SER A 163 -8.69 7.31 4.82
CA SER A 163 -9.42 8.45 4.21
C SER A 163 -10.10 9.32 5.26
N GLY A 164 -10.72 8.71 6.27
CA GLY A 164 -11.32 9.43 7.38
C GLY A 164 -10.28 10.20 8.20
N LEU A 165 -9.19 9.56 8.60
CA LEU A 165 -8.12 10.21 9.35
C LEU A 165 -7.49 11.40 8.59
N ASN A 166 -7.37 11.31 7.27
CA ASN A 166 -6.87 12.38 6.41
C ASN A 166 -7.76 13.64 6.43
N LYS A 167 -9.06 13.50 6.74
CA LYS A 167 -10.03 14.60 6.84
C LYS A 167 -10.15 15.19 8.24
N ILE A 168 -9.65 14.51 9.27
CA ILE A 168 -9.60 15.03 10.63
C ILE A 168 -8.43 16.01 10.73
N MET A 169 -8.69 17.22 11.22
CA MET A 169 -7.61 18.18 11.46
C MET A 169 -6.82 17.74 12.70
N PRO A 170 -5.48 17.80 12.67
CA PRO A 170 -4.69 17.54 13.87
C PRO A 170 -5.02 18.60 14.93
N GLU A 171 -5.15 18.19 16.18
CA GLU A 171 -5.29 19.13 17.27
C GLU A 171 -3.95 19.83 17.48
N THR A 172 -3.95 21.16 17.34
CA THR A 172 -2.73 21.98 17.43
C THR A 172 -2.58 22.65 18.80
N ASP A 173 -3.61 22.59 19.62
CA ASP A 173 -3.66 23.23 20.93
C ASP A 173 -3.90 22.15 22.01
N HIS A 174 -3.07 22.20 23.07
CA HIS A 174 -3.36 21.74 24.44
C HIS A 174 -2.71 20.47 25.01
N HIS A 175 -2.04 19.61 24.24
CA HIS A 175 -1.36 18.44 24.82
C HIS A 175 0.10 18.32 24.40
N SER A 176 0.97 18.01 25.36
CA SER A 176 2.41 17.90 25.10
C SER A 176 2.82 16.52 24.62
N HIS A 177 2.08 15.46 24.96
CA HIS A 177 2.41 14.09 24.54
C HIS A 177 1.18 13.19 24.33
N THR A 178 1.33 12.18 23.48
CA THR A 178 0.49 10.96 23.50
C THR A 178 1.35 9.74 23.84
N TYR A 179 0.71 8.71 24.39
CA TYR A 179 1.38 7.53 24.95
C TYR A 179 0.88 6.27 24.28
N ARG A 180 1.79 5.33 23.98
CA ARG A 180 1.45 4.00 23.48
C ARG A 180 2.18 2.94 24.29
N GLY A 181 1.43 2.13 25.03
CA GLY A 181 1.98 0.91 25.63
C GLY A 181 2.01 -0.20 24.60
N GLU A 182 3.09 -0.97 24.59
CA GLU A 182 3.19 -2.15 23.74
C GLU A 182 3.28 -3.43 24.57
N HIS A 183 2.58 -4.45 24.06
CA HIS A 183 2.58 -5.74 24.70
C HIS A 183 3.75 -6.59 24.20
N SER A 184 4.77 -6.73 25.05
CA SER A 184 5.86 -7.70 24.92
C SER A 184 6.61 -7.62 23.58
N PRO A 185 7.16 -6.45 23.18
CA PRO A 185 7.99 -6.37 21.99
C PRO A 185 9.21 -7.30 22.13
N SER A 186 9.70 -7.78 21.00
CA SER A 186 10.82 -8.72 21.00
C SER A 186 12.09 -8.06 21.54
N HIS A 187 13.03 -8.87 22.07
CA HIS A 187 14.31 -8.33 22.53
C HIS A 187 15.04 -7.61 21.39
N ASP A 188 15.02 -8.18 20.18
CA ASP A 188 15.68 -7.62 19.00
C ASP A 188 15.06 -6.27 18.60
N GLU A 189 13.73 -6.14 18.67
CA GLU A 189 13.03 -4.88 18.42
C GLU A 189 13.38 -3.79 19.44
N ILE A 190 13.44 -4.13 20.73
CA ILE A 190 13.91 -3.21 21.77
C ILE A 190 15.35 -2.77 21.49
N GLN A 191 16.25 -3.71 21.18
CA GLN A 191 17.66 -3.37 20.89
C GLN A 191 17.79 -2.51 19.63
N MET A 192 17.03 -2.80 18.59
CA MET A 192 16.98 -1.98 17.37
C MET A 192 16.58 -0.54 17.70
N ARG A 193 15.48 -0.33 18.44
CA ARG A 193 15.03 1.02 18.81
C ARG A 193 16.02 1.75 19.71
N ILE A 194 16.70 1.05 20.63
CA ILE A 194 17.80 1.63 21.43
C ILE A 194 18.93 2.13 20.53
N GLN A 195 19.34 1.34 19.53
CA GLN A 195 20.38 1.74 18.59
C GLN A 195 19.96 2.95 17.76
N LEU A 196 18.71 2.97 17.27
CA LEU A 196 18.15 4.09 16.51
C LEU A 196 18.10 5.37 17.34
N ALA A 197 17.67 5.28 18.61
CA ALA A 197 17.65 6.42 19.53
C ALA A 197 19.04 6.94 19.93
N GLN A 198 20.12 6.21 19.61
CA GLN A 198 21.50 6.62 19.90
C GLN A 198 22.23 7.23 18.69
N ILE A 199 21.65 7.12 17.49
CA ILE A 199 22.21 7.72 16.27
C ILE A 199 21.40 8.96 15.87
N GLU A 200 22.05 9.89 15.18
CA GLU A 200 21.34 11.02 14.56
C GLU A 200 20.41 10.45 13.46
N ASP A 201 19.15 10.90 13.45
CA ASP A 201 18.12 10.52 12.47
C ASP A 201 17.79 9.01 12.41
N GLY A 202 17.75 8.32 13.55
CA GLY A 202 17.31 6.92 13.63
C GLY A 202 15.82 6.73 13.33
N ILE A 203 15.50 6.36 12.09
CA ILE A 203 14.10 6.24 11.60
C ILE A 203 13.72 4.78 11.32
N THR A 204 12.49 4.39 11.68
CA THR A 204 11.82 3.16 11.20
C THR A 204 10.62 3.49 10.34
N HIS A 205 10.22 2.53 9.51
CA HIS A 205 8.89 2.51 8.91
C HIS A 205 7.97 1.63 9.78
N GLU A 206 6.90 2.21 10.30
CA GLU A 206 5.84 1.52 11.03
C GLU A 206 4.66 1.28 10.08
N PRO A 207 4.44 0.04 9.62
CA PRO A 207 3.47 -0.26 8.56
C PRO A 207 2.02 -0.28 9.06
N ALA A 208 1.81 -0.31 10.37
CA ALA A 208 0.50 -0.43 11.00
C ALA A 208 0.02 0.91 11.58
N PHE A 209 -1.29 1.02 11.78
CA PHE A 209 -1.87 2.16 12.49
C PHE A 209 -1.47 2.08 13.98
N MET A 210 -1.11 3.21 14.57
CA MET A 210 -0.75 3.29 15.98
C MET A 210 -1.80 4.03 16.79
N SER A 211 -2.59 3.30 17.57
CA SER A 211 -3.39 3.86 18.66
C SER A 211 -2.49 4.36 19.79
N THR A 212 -2.76 5.57 20.23
CA THR A 212 -2.10 6.27 21.33
C THR A 212 -3.17 6.92 22.21
N SER A 213 -2.85 7.28 23.45
CA SER A 213 -3.77 7.92 24.38
C SER A 213 -3.13 9.17 25.00
N LEU A 214 -3.92 10.17 25.35
CA LEU A 214 -3.46 11.27 26.22
C LEU A 214 -3.22 10.81 27.66
N ASN A 215 -3.86 9.71 28.07
CA ASN A 215 -3.78 9.19 29.41
C ASN A 215 -2.66 8.15 29.53
N SER A 216 -1.52 8.57 30.08
CA SER A 216 -0.38 7.68 30.30
C SER A 216 -0.71 6.45 31.15
N TYR A 217 -1.67 6.53 32.08
CA TYR A 217 -2.06 5.38 32.91
C TYR A 217 -2.76 4.29 32.10
N ILE A 218 -3.56 4.67 31.10
CA ILE A 218 -4.22 3.72 30.19
C ILE A 218 -3.14 3.02 29.37
N SER A 219 -2.24 3.79 28.75
CA SER A 219 -1.15 3.24 27.94
C SER A 219 -0.17 2.39 28.75
N GLU A 220 0.20 2.79 29.96
CA GLU A 220 1.03 1.96 30.85
C GLU A 220 0.33 0.64 31.22
N GLY A 221 -1.01 0.62 31.33
CA GLY A 221 -1.80 -0.58 31.54
C GLY A 221 -1.67 -1.62 30.41
N PHE A 222 -1.42 -1.17 29.18
CA PHE A 222 -1.12 -2.03 28.03
C PHE A 222 0.37 -2.38 27.91
N SER A 223 1.25 -1.64 28.56
CA SER A 223 2.69 -1.83 28.45
C SER A 223 3.14 -3.08 29.23
N SER A 224 3.81 -4.01 28.54
CA SER A 224 4.53 -5.11 29.18
C SER A 224 6.00 -5.09 28.77
N GLY A 225 6.63 -3.93 29.03
CA GLY A 225 8.07 -3.73 28.87
C GLY A 225 8.45 -2.59 27.91
N SER A 226 7.51 -2.00 27.19
CA SER A 226 7.77 -0.85 26.29
C SER A 226 6.64 0.18 26.34
N LEU A 227 7.03 1.45 26.43
CA LEU A 227 6.16 2.62 26.34
C LEU A 227 6.77 3.59 25.33
N ILE A 228 6.00 3.96 24.31
CA ILE A 228 6.37 5.00 23.35
C ILE A 228 5.66 6.29 23.74
N ILE A 229 6.41 7.38 23.74
CA ILE A 229 5.95 8.73 24.05
C ILE A 229 6.16 9.58 22.79
N PHE A 230 5.06 10.11 22.27
CA PHE A 230 5.07 10.95 21.08
C PHE A 230 4.99 12.42 21.50
N ASP A 231 6.03 13.18 21.17
CA ASP A 231 6.18 14.59 21.55
C ASP A 231 5.36 15.54 20.66
N HIS A 232 4.54 16.41 21.25
CA HIS A 232 3.45 17.10 20.56
C HIS A 232 2.42 16.09 20.05
N THR A 233 1.13 16.40 20.21
CA THR A 233 0.06 15.47 19.86
C THR A 233 0.14 15.06 18.39
N TYR A 234 0.76 13.92 18.13
CA TYR A 234 0.83 13.30 16.82
C TYR A 234 -0.36 12.35 16.67
N GLY A 235 -0.99 12.43 15.50
CA GLY A 235 -2.20 11.66 15.21
C GLY A 235 -3.46 12.51 15.21
N LYS A 236 -4.60 11.84 15.07
CA LYS A 236 -5.93 12.44 14.94
C LYS A 236 -6.75 12.05 16.15
N ASN A 237 -7.38 13.03 16.81
CA ASN A 237 -8.29 12.74 17.92
C ASN A 237 -9.50 11.98 17.39
N ILE A 238 -9.64 10.72 17.78
CA ILE A 238 -10.76 9.86 17.42
C ILE A 238 -11.63 9.48 18.62
N THR A 239 -11.41 10.12 19.77
CA THR A 239 -12.13 9.84 21.03
C THR A 239 -13.65 9.75 20.83
N GLY A 240 -14.25 10.69 20.10
CA GLY A 240 -15.71 10.71 19.88
C GLY A 240 -16.22 9.74 18.81
N LEU A 241 -15.34 8.96 18.18
CA LEU A 241 -15.65 7.90 17.22
C LEU A 241 -15.25 6.51 17.74
N SER A 242 -14.41 6.43 18.78
CA SER A 242 -13.91 5.18 19.34
C SER A 242 -15.02 4.34 19.99
N GLN A 243 -14.85 3.01 20.05
CA GLN A 243 -15.70 2.15 20.88
C GLN A 243 -15.45 2.37 22.37
N PHE A 244 -14.29 2.93 22.72
CA PHE A 244 -13.84 3.16 24.08
C PHE A 244 -13.55 4.66 24.30
N GLU A 245 -14.61 5.48 24.34
CA GLU A 245 -14.49 6.95 24.50
C GLU A 245 -13.66 7.39 25.72
N GLY A 246 -13.57 6.54 26.76
CA GLY A 246 -12.76 6.81 27.96
C GLY A 246 -11.25 6.69 27.76
N GLU A 247 -10.78 6.18 26.60
CA GLU A 247 -9.36 6.00 26.32
C GLU A 247 -8.68 7.26 25.78
N GLU A 248 -9.43 8.32 25.46
CA GLU A 248 -8.88 9.58 24.90
C GLU A 248 -7.94 9.29 23.70
N GLU A 249 -8.43 8.47 22.77
CA GLU A 249 -7.63 7.82 21.74
C GLU A 249 -7.26 8.77 20.59
N TYR A 250 -5.99 8.72 20.20
CA TYR A 250 -5.41 9.35 19.04
C TYR A 250 -4.83 8.29 18.13
N LEU A 251 -5.14 8.39 16.84
CA LEU A 251 -4.68 7.44 15.85
C LEU A 251 -3.66 8.06 14.90
N ILE A 252 -2.53 7.38 14.74
CA ILE A 252 -1.46 7.74 13.82
C ILE A 252 -1.52 6.78 12.62
N LEU A 253 -1.47 7.34 11.41
CA LEU A 253 -1.40 6.57 10.15
C LEU A 253 -0.06 5.84 10.02
N PRO A 254 -0.02 4.70 9.30
CA PRO A 254 1.23 4.07 8.90
C PRO A 254 2.20 5.08 8.28
N GLY A 255 3.48 4.97 8.62
CA GLY A 255 4.46 5.98 8.24
C GLY A 255 5.82 5.81 8.88
N HIS A 256 6.58 6.89 8.95
CA HIS A 256 7.95 6.87 9.48
C HIS A 256 8.01 7.46 10.88
N ILE A 257 8.78 6.81 11.75
CA ILE A 257 8.98 7.21 13.13
C ILE A 257 10.46 7.46 13.39
N LEU A 258 10.77 8.67 13.83
CA LEU A 258 12.07 9.06 14.33
C LEU A 258 12.15 8.72 15.81
N TRP A 259 13.17 7.96 16.20
CA TRP A 259 13.47 7.61 17.59
C TRP A 259 14.48 8.60 18.15
N GLU A 260 14.08 9.44 19.10
CA GLU A 260 14.89 10.57 19.56
C GLU A 260 15.70 10.27 20.81
N ALA A 261 15.11 9.49 21.72
CA ALA A 261 15.73 9.14 22.99
C ALA A 261 15.11 7.88 23.57
N TYR A 262 15.83 7.26 24.50
CA TYR A 262 15.26 6.20 25.32
C TYR A 262 15.75 6.30 26.77
N ASP A 263 14.93 5.79 27.70
CA ASP A 263 15.32 5.52 29.07
C ASP A 263 14.72 4.20 29.57
N TYR A 264 15.24 3.68 30.68
CA TYR A 264 14.70 2.47 31.33
C TYR A 264 14.24 2.82 32.74
N HIS A 265 12.94 2.66 32.99
CA HIS A 265 12.30 3.11 34.22
C HIS A 265 11.33 2.05 34.75
N TYR A 266 11.53 1.63 36.00
CA TYR A 266 10.69 0.64 36.70
C TYR A 266 10.33 -0.62 35.88
N GLY A 267 11.30 -1.20 35.16
CA GLY A 267 11.06 -2.41 34.38
C GLY A 267 10.62 -2.19 32.94
N THR A 268 10.40 -0.94 32.53
CA THR A 268 9.85 -0.56 31.23
C THR A 268 10.85 0.28 30.44
N PHE A 269 11.08 -0.09 29.17
CA PHE A 269 11.78 0.77 28.22
C PHE A 269 10.84 1.87 27.76
N ARG A 270 11.29 3.11 27.83
CA ARG A 270 10.55 4.28 27.41
C ARG A 270 11.27 4.89 26.23
N PHE A 271 10.54 5.11 25.13
CA PHE A 271 11.07 5.66 23.90
C PHE A 271 10.40 7.00 23.59
N GLN A 272 11.19 8.03 23.36
CA GLN A 272 10.70 9.30 22.82
C GLN A 272 10.75 9.21 21.30
N ALA A 273 9.63 9.54 20.65
CA ALA A 273 9.47 9.36 19.22
C ALA A 273 8.71 10.52 18.56
N LYS A 274 8.97 10.73 17.28
CA LYS A 274 8.23 11.69 16.43
C LYS A 274 7.78 11.06 15.14
N VAL A 275 6.58 11.41 14.70
CA VAL A 275 6.12 11.09 13.36
C VAL A 275 6.84 12.01 12.38
N VAL A 276 7.50 11.43 11.39
CA VAL A 276 8.21 12.17 10.34
C VAL A 276 7.65 11.79 8.97
N THR A 277 7.57 12.76 8.07
CA THR A 277 7.21 12.53 6.68
C THR A 277 8.49 12.54 5.86
N PRO A 278 8.83 11.46 5.13
CA PRO A 278 9.98 11.48 4.26
C PRO A 278 9.79 12.57 3.20
N LEU A 279 10.83 13.39 3.01
CA LEU A 279 10.87 14.38 1.95
C LEU A 279 11.14 13.66 0.64
N LEU A 280 10.07 13.27 -0.06
CA LEU A 280 10.09 12.54 -1.33
C LEU A 280 10.54 11.09 -1.17
N ASP A 281 9.71 10.15 -1.64
CA ASP A 281 10.25 8.85 -2.05
C ASP A 281 11.24 9.13 -3.18
N ASP A 282 12.51 8.83 -2.94
CA ASP A 282 13.50 8.61 -4.00
C ASP A 282 12.81 7.80 -5.07
N ALA A 283 12.75 8.36 -6.30
CA ALA A 283 12.04 7.84 -7.45
C ALA A 283 11.89 6.31 -7.41
N ASN A 284 10.81 5.82 -6.80
CA ASN A 284 10.56 4.39 -6.68
C ASN A 284 10.53 3.89 -8.12
N THR A 285 11.58 3.18 -8.53
CA THR A 285 11.69 2.56 -9.83
C THR A 285 10.65 1.47 -9.82
N LEU A 286 9.45 1.85 -10.28
CA LEU A 286 8.34 0.94 -10.49
C LEU A 286 8.86 -0.21 -11.33
N SER A 287 8.69 -1.42 -10.83
CA SER A 287 9.02 -2.59 -11.63
C SER A 287 8.07 -2.65 -12.83
N GLU A 288 8.57 -3.21 -13.91
CA GLU A 288 7.78 -3.48 -15.12
C GLU A 288 6.51 -4.27 -14.80
N ASN A 289 6.60 -5.24 -13.88
CA ASN A 289 5.43 -5.99 -13.43
C ASN A 289 4.40 -5.09 -12.73
N GLU A 290 4.79 -4.19 -11.82
CA GLU A 290 3.85 -3.28 -11.14
C GLU A 290 3.10 -2.37 -12.13
N LEU A 291 3.79 -1.89 -13.17
CA LEU A 291 3.18 -1.09 -14.24
C LEU A 291 2.17 -1.91 -15.05
N ILE A 292 2.51 -3.14 -15.40
CA ILE A 292 1.62 -4.07 -16.12
C ILE A 292 0.39 -4.39 -15.27
N GLN A 293 0.57 -4.71 -13.98
CA GLN A 293 -0.55 -4.97 -13.07
C GLN A 293 -1.47 -3.76 -12.96
N PHE A 294 -0.92 -2.55 -12.84
CA PHE A 294 -1.73 -1.34 -12.77
C PHE A 294 -2.51 -1.08 -14.06
N LYS A 295 -1.87 -1.27 -15.22
CA LYS A 295 -2.54 -1.12 -16.52
C LYS A 295 -3.68 -2.12 -16.68
N ASN A 296 -3.46 -3.39 -16.33
CA ASN A 296 -4.50 -4.42 -16.37
C ASN A 296 -5.69 -4.05 -15.48
N LEU A 297 -5.43 -3.45 -14.32
CA LEU A 297 -6.46 -3.01 -13.40
C LEU A 297 -7.25 -1.80 -13.94
N ILE A 298 -6.58 -0.82 -14.56
CA ILE A 298 -7.23 0.31 -15.25
C ILE A 298 -8.10 -0.20 -16.39
N ASP A 299 -7.58 -1.08 -17.25
CA ASP A 299 -8.32 -1.62 -18.39
C ASP A 299 -9.58 -2.36 -17.94
N PHE A 300 -9.45 -3.14 -16.87
CA PHE A 300 -10.59 -3.83 -16.26
C PHE A 300 -11.63 -2.84 -15.73
N ALA A 301 -11.20 -1.78 -15.02
CA ALA A 301 -12.09 -0.76 -14.50
C ALA A 301 -12.83 -0.01 -15.62
N GLU A 302 -12.14 0.38 -16.68
CA GLU A 302 -12.72 1.05 -17.85
C GLU A 302 -13.75 0.15 -18.57
N GLN A 303 -13.43 -1.12 -18.77
CA GLN A 303 -14.34 -2.09 -19.40
C GLN A 303 -15.63 -2.31 -18.61
N ASN A 304 -15.57 -2.14 -17.29
CA ASN A 304 -16.71 -2.30 -16.38
C ASN A 304 -17.32 -0.95 -15.96
N TYR A 305 -16.92 0.16 -16.57
CA TYR A 305 -17.43 1.51 -16.28
C TYR A 305 -17.22 1.99 -14.84
N ILE A 306 -16.21 1.45 -14.15
CA ILE A 306 -15.80 1.90 -12.82
C ILE A 306 -15.14 3.26 -12.95
N LYS A 307 -15.60 4.23 -12.16
CA LYS A 307 -15.11 5.61 -12.25
C LYS A 307 -13.74 5.75 -11.61
N ILE A 308 -12.74 6.11 -12.42
CA ILE A 308 -11.38 6.41 -11.94
C ILE A 308 -11.20 7.93 -11.84
N ASP A 309 -11.42 8.50 -10.66
CA ASP A 309 -11.39 9.95 -10.43
C ASP A 309 -10.19 10.48 -9.63
N PHE A 310 -9.16 9.64 -9.45
CA PHE A 310 -7.92 9.98 -8.74
C PHE A 310 -6.66 9.92 -9.62
N LEU A 311 -6.76 9.43 -10.87
CA LEU A 311 -5.61 9.40 -11.79
C LEU A 311 -5.21 10.83 -12.13
N THR A 312 -3.95 11.19 -11.83
CA THR A 312 -3.39 12.47 -12.25
C THR A 312 -2.84 12.37 -13.68
N ASP A 313 -2.86 13.48 -14.42
CA ASP A 313 -2.29 13.56 -15.78
C ASP A 313 -0.84 13.06 -15.80
N PHE A 314 -0.05 13.43 -14.78
CA PHE A 314 1.33 12.97 -14.61
C PHE A 314 1.47 11.45 -14.57
N ASN A 315 0.58 10.77 -13.85
CA ASN A 315 0.63 9.31 -13.74
C ASN A 315 0.13 8.63 -15.02
N GLN A 316 -0.83 9.23 -15.73
CA GLN A 316 -1.25 8.75 -17.05
C GLN A 316 -0.11 8.84 -18.09
N GLU A 317 0.60 9.96 -18.11
CA GLU A 317 1.76 10.16 -18.98
C GLU A 317 2.90 9.18 -18.64
N LYS A 318 3.22 9.03 -17.34
CA LYS A 318 4.25 8.09 -16.87
C LYS A 318 3.90 6.65 -17.23
N LEU A 319 2.64 6.23 -17.02
CA LEU A 319 2.17 4.90 -17.39
C LEU A 319 2.30 4.66 -18.90
N THR A 320 1.89 5.63 -19.71
CA THR A 320 1.99 5.55 -21.18
C THR A 320 3.44 5.46 -21.65
N HIS A 321 4.33 6.28 -21.07
CA HIS A 321 5.76 6.27 -21.42
C HIS A 321 6.42 4.95 -21.03
N SER A 322 6.25 4.52 -19.78
CA SER A 322 6.89 3.30 -19.28
C SER A 322 6.37 2.05 -19.99
N LEU A 323 5.09 1.98 -20.36
CA LEU A 323 4.56 0.85 -21.15
C LEU A 323 5.10 0.81 -22.58
N LYS A 324 5.37 1.98 -23.20
CA LYS A 324 6.03 2.04 -24.50
C LYS A 324 7.47 1.53 -24.42
N GLU A 325 8.22 1.92 -23.39
CA GLU A 325 9.58 1.43 -23.15
C GLU A 325 9.61 -0.09 -22.92
N VAL A 326 8.67 -0.60 -22.14
CA VAL A 326 8.49 -2.04 -21.89
C VAL A 326 8.22 -2.77 -23.21
N SER A 327 7.26 -2.29 -24.01
CA SER A 327 6.91 -2.89 -25.30
C SER A 327 8.11 -2.92 -26.25
N LEU A 328 8.89 -1.83 -26.32
CA LEU A 328 10.10 -1.77 -27.13
C LEU A 328 11.17 -2.76 -26.66
N LYS A 329 11.38 -2.87 -25.34
CA LYS A 329 12.34 -3.82 -24.78
C LYS A 329 11.95 -5.26 -25.06
N THR A 330 10.68 -5.63 -24.89
CA THR A 330 10.19 -6.97 -25.24
C THR A 330 10.37 -7.30 -26.71
N VAL A 331 10.14 -6.33 -27.61
CA VAL A 331 10.36 -6.50 -29.05
C VAL A 331 11.84 -6.72 -29.35
N VAL A 332 12.73 -5.91 -28.76
CA VAL A 332 14.18 -6.04 -28.92
C VAL A 332 14.67 -7.39 -28.40
N ASP A 333 14.30 -7.78 -27.19
CA ASP A 333 14.74 -9.04 -26.58
C ASP A 333 14.27 -10.25 -27.42
N ASN A 334 13.03 -10.24 -27.90
CA ASN A 334 12.52 -11.28 -28.80
C ASN A 334 13.23 -11.30 -30.15
N HIS A 335 13.62 -10.14 -30.69
CA HIS A 335 14.38 -10.07 -31.95
C HIS A 335 15.84 -10.51 -31.75
N THR A 336 16.45 -10.22 -30.60
CA THR A 336 17.80 -10.70 -30.25
C THR A 336 17.82 -12.21 -30.06
N ILE A 337 16.82 -12.79 -29.39
CA ILE A 337 16.67 -14.24 -29.24
C ILE A 337 16.50 -14.92 -30.60
N CYS A 338 15.64 -14.38 -31.48
CA CYS A 338 15.52 -14.90 -32.85
C CYS A 338 16.82 -14.77 -33.66
N PHE A 339 17.63 -13.73 -33.42
CA PHE A 339 18.92 -13.56 -34.10
C PHE A 339 19.95 -14.59 -33.63
N ASP A 340 20.00 -14.89 -32.34
CA ASP A 340 20.89 -15.89 -31.75
C ASP A 340 20.48 -17.32 -32.12
N GLU A 341 19.18 -17.61 -32.19
CA GLU A 341 18.66 -18.89 -32.70
C GLU A 341 19.01 -19.08 -34.18
N VAL A 342 18.85 -18.04 -35.00
CA VAL A 342 19.25 -18.08 -36.43
C VAL A 342 20.76 -18.27 -36.57
N LEU A 343 21.58 -17.62 -35.73
CA LEU A 343 23.03 -17.83 -35.71
C LEU A 343 23.42 -19.25 -35.28
N SER A 344 22.72 -19.85 -34.31
CA SER A 344 22.96 -21.24 -33.91
C SER A 344 22.56 -22.26 -34.99
N CYS A 345 21.48 -22.00 -35.72
CA CYS A 345 21.08 -22.85 -36.85
C CYS A 345 22.04 -22.73 -38.05
N VAL A 346 22.77 -21.62 -38.17
CA VAL A 346 23.82 -21.43 -39.17
C VAL A 346 25.14 -22.08 -38.73
N SER A 347 25.44 -22.18 -37.43
CA SER A 347 26.63 -22.90 -36.94
C SER A 347 26.50 -24.42 -37.00
N ASP A 348 25.29 -24.96 -36.83
CA ASP A 348 25.07 -26.41 -36.77
C ASP A 348 24.93 -27.10 -38.15
N ASN A 349 24.85 -26.33 -39.24
CA ASN A 349 24.80 -26.87 -40.60
C ASN A 349 26.18 -27.03 -41.27
N ASN A 350 27.29 -26.87 -40.55
CA ASN A 350 28.64 -27.15 -41.05
C ASN A 350 29.15 -28.54 -40.66
N ILE A 351 28.39 -29.59 -41.02
CA ILE A 351 28.91 -30.97 -41.06
C ILE A 351 28.35 -31.66 -42.32
N LEU A 352 29.10 -31.59 -43.43
CA LEU A 352 29.48 -32.72 -44.31
C LEU A 352 30.06 -32.24 -45.66
N ASP A 353 31.37 -32.45 -45.78
CA ASP A 353 32.09 -33.07 -46.90
C ASP A 353 31.84 -32.64 -48.36
N GLY A 354 32.91 -32.21 -49.04
CA GLY A 354 33.01 -32.20 -50.50
C GLY A 354 33.20 -30.83 -51.17
N THR A 355 34.46 -30.45 -51.35
CA THR A 355 35.02 -29.59 -52.42
C THR A 355 34.05 -28.70 -53.23
N LEU A 356 34.10 -27.39 -53.02
CA LEU A 356 33.83 -26.42 -54.09
C LEU A 356 34.50 -25.06 -53.80
N ASP A 357 35.15 -24.56 -54.85
CA ASP A 357 35.93 -23.34 -54.92
C ASP A 357 35.13 -22.06 -54.58
N THR A 358 35.83 -21.15 -53.90
CA THR A 358 35.68 -19.68 -53.89
C THR A 358 34.33 -19.09 -54.33
N LEU A 359 33.49 -18.73 -53.36
CA LEU A 359 32.52 -17.65 -53.50
C LEU A 359 32.85 -16.53 -52.50
N PRO A 360 32.76 -15.25 -52.89
CA PRO A 360 33.15 -14.13 -52.03
C PRO A 360 32.08 -13.87 -50.96
N LEU A 361 32.56 -13.55 -49.76
CA LEU A 361 31.84 -13.15 -48.54
C LEU A 361 30.93 -11.90 -48.68
N SER A 362 30.59 -11.45 -49.88
CA SER A 362 29.85 -10.20 -50.13
C SER A 362 28.33 -10.35 -50.18
N TYR A 363 27.78 -11.57 -50.07
CA TYR A 363 26.33 -11.80 -50.14
C TYR A 363 25.64 -12.06 -48.79
N ALA A 364 26.39 -12.16 -47.68
CA ALA A 364 25.82 -12.32 -46.33
C ALA A 364 25.57 -10.98 -45.61
N HIS A 365 26.15 -9.87 -46.09
CA HIS A 365 25.96 -8.54 -45.49
C HIS A 365 24.79 -7.75 -46.10
N SER A 366 24.32 -8.09 -47.30
CA SER A 366 23.20 -7.37 -47.94
C SER A 366 21.84 -7.76 -47.37
N SER A 367 21.65 -9.04 -46.99
CA SER A 367 20.39 -9.49 -46.37
C SER A 367 20.21 -8.92 -44.96
N VAL A 368 21.29 -8.74 -44.20
CA VAL A 368 21.25 -8.13 -42.87
C VAL A 368 20.99 -6.62 -42.96
N SER A 369 21.59 -5.89 -43.90
CA SER A 369 21.31 -4.45 -44.04
C SER A 369 19.91 -4.15 -44.61
N GLU A 370 19.35 -5.01 -45.45
CA GLU A 370 17.95 -4.92 -45.89
C GLU A 370 16.96 -5.19 -44.74
N LEU A 371 17.27 -6.14 -43.84
CA LEU A 371 16.49 -6.40 -42.63
C LEU A 371 16.53 -5.22 -41.64
N PHE A 372 17.69 -4.57 -41.47
CA PHE A 372 17.83 -3.35 -40.66
C PHE A 372 17.10 -2.13 -41.26
N SER A 373 17.07 -2.03 -42.60
CA SER A 373 16.33 -0.98 -43.32
C SER A 373 14.81 -1.15 -43.18
N GLN A 374 14.31 -2.40 -43.26
CA GLN A 374 12.88 -2.69 -43.10
C GLN A 374 12.38 -2.53 -41.66
N THR A 375 13.21 -2.84 -40.66
CA THR A 375 12.87 -2.61 -39.24
C THR A 375 12.94 -1.12 -38.87
N SER A 376 13.87 -0.33 -39.41
CA SER A 376 13.85 1.13 -39.25
C SER A 376 12.62 1.78 -39.89
N ALA A 377 12.18 1.29 -41.06
CA ALA A 377 10.98 1.81 -41.73
C ALA A 377 9.67 1.49 -40.99
N LEU A 378 9.62 0.40 -40.22
CA LEU A 378 8.49 0.07 -39.35
C LEU A 378 8.45 0.92 -38.07
N LEU A 379 9.62 1.37 -37.58
CA LEU A 379 9.75 2.25 -36.42
C LEU A 379 9.41 3.72 -36.68
N GLU A 380 9.32 4.16 -37.94
CA GLU A 380 8.87 5.52 -38.30
C GLU A 380 7.35 5.62 -38.55
N VAL A 381 6.61 4.51 -38.49
CA VAL A 381 5.16 4.45 -38.77
C VAL A 381 4.30 4.18 -37.52
N PHE A 382 4.91 3.86 -36.38
CA PHE A 382 4.28 3.77 -35.05
C PHE A 382 4.79 4.86 -34.12
#